data_AF-A0A7X8IME3-F1
#
_entry.id   AF-A0A7X8IME3-F1
#
_cell.length_a   1.000
_cell.length_b   1.000
_cell.length_c   1.000
_cell.angle_alpha   90.00
_cell.angle_beta   90.00
_cell.angle_gamma   90.00
#
_symmetry.space_group_name_H-M   'P 1'
#
loop_
_entity.id
_entity.type
_entity.pdbx_description
1 polymer ?
#
loop_
_entity_poly.entity_id
_entity_poly.type
_entity_poly.pdbx_seq_one_letter_code
_entity_poly.pdbx_strand_id
1 'polypeptide(L)'
;MKTWYVEDAGGGCRAFSEILVLVSEDPPEVYTTKIPLTWEENITIEQMASHFVIEMLQKAKVTKSDQLLVCSGNIFHEFHRWLTAEGYRWQYHKMDGMAHQIAEQTFYQQLIEAGFPPFVHPSDHNYRLYYFFVDKWIDQDPDRQKYLKDRNKRAKPLEQYYTLKANNRRQRICHHCHRPIRPYDPMVEYKYKQNGRRQRCYFHPQCTTINPGKCKLRTHTFYHQGKALTGVICPCKNENLVCFICKRTLEPGEETFFGYDQESLYQAHLSCCQTFARDV
;
A
#
# COMPACT_ATOMS: atom_id res chain seq x y z
N MET A 1 34.03 1.34 -2.87
CA MET A 1 32.66 1.05 -2.45
C MET A 1 32.06 2.37 -2.04
N LYS A 2 31.10 2.89 -2.81
CA LYS A 2 30.41 4.14 -2.51
C LYS A 2 29.09 3.84 -1.80
N THR A 3 28.62 4.80 -1.02
CA THR A 3 27.25 4.81 -0.50
C THR A 3 26.43 5.80 -1.30
N TRP A 4 25.26 5.34 -1.72
CA TRP A 4 24.31 6.08 -2.55
C TRP A 4 22.99 6.23 -1.83
N TYR A 5 22.40 7.42 -1.88
CA TYR A 5 21.14 7.76 -1.24
C TYR A 5 20.11 8.07 -2.31
N VAL A 6 18.94 7.46 -2.21
CA VAL A 6 17.82 7.66 -3.15
C VAL A 6 16.61 8.23 -2.41
N GLU A 7 16.19 9.43 -2.81
CA GLU A 7 15.07 10.16 -2.20
C GLU A 7 14.15 10.79 -3.26
N ASP A 8 12.90 11.05 -2.88
CA ASP A 8 11.92 11.84 -3.60
C ASP A 8 11.46 13.09 -2.84
N ALA A 9 10.96 14.08 -3.57
CA ALA A 9 10.26 15.23 -3.00
C ALA A 9 9.06 15.66 -3.86
N GLY A 10 8.06 16.23 -3.20
CA GLY A 10 6.87 16.77 -3.86
C GLY A 10 5.70 15.79 -4.03
N GLY A 11 5.82 14.53 -3.58
CA GLY A 11 4.74 13.53 -3.69
C GLY A 11 3.42 13.95 -3.02
N GLY A 12 3.48 14.74 -1.95
CA GLY A 12 2.30 15.27 -1.26
C GLY A 12 1.65 16.48 -1.94
N CYS A 13 2.33 17.13 -2.88
CA CYS A 13 1.81 18.28 -3.60
C CYS A 13 0.99 17.83 -4.82
N ARG A 14 -0.13 18.50 -5.09
CA ARG A 14 -0.97 18.25 -6.28
C ARG A 14 -0.37 18.83 -7.57
N ALA A 15 0.50 19.82 -7.44
CA ALA A 15 1.16 20.53 -8.53
C ALA A 15 2.67 20.23 -8.57
N PHE A 16 3.26 20.50 -9.73
CA PHE A 16 4.68 20.34 -10.06
C PHE A 16 5.16 18.89 -10.11
N SER A 17 6.30 18.65 -10.75
CA SER A 17 6.86 17.31 -10.85
C SER A 17 7.38 16.82 -9.51
N GLU A 18 7.27 15.52 -9.28
CA GLU A 18 8.00 14.87 -8.20
C GLU A 18 9.47 14.79 -8.59
N ILE A 19 10.33 15.20 -7.68
CA ILE A 19 11.78 15.15 -7.88
C ILE A 19 12.26 13.80 -7.38
N LEU A 20 13.11 13.14 -8.15
CA LEU A 20 13.89 11.99 -7.71
C LEU A 20 15.35 12.39 -7.67
N VAL A 21 16.04 11.97 -6.62
CA VAL A 21 17.45 12.27 -6.39
C VAL A 21 18.22 10.99 -6.11
N LEU A 22 19.41 10.90 -6.70
CA LEU A 22 20.45 9.94 -6.37
C LEU A 22 21.72 10.73 -6.01
N VAL A 23 22.22 10.57 -4.78
CA VAL A 23 23.47 11.22 -4.34
C VAL A 23 24.46 10.25 -3.75
N SER A 24 25.75 10.58 -3.87
CA SER A 24 26.82 10.05 -3.02
C SER A 24 27.44 11.23 -2.29
N GLU A 25 27.77 11.08 -1.00
CA GLU A 25 28.39 12.16 -0.21
C GLU A 25 29.92 12.10 -0.25
N ASP A 26 30.50 10.92 -0.51
CA ASP A 26 31.95 10.71 -0.57
C ASP A 26 32.33 9.73 -1.72
N PRO A 27 32.80 10.25 -2.88
CA PRO A 27 32.86 11.67 -3.24
C PRO A 27 31.46 12.25 -3.52
N PRO A 28 31.30 13.59 -3.41
CA PRO A 28 30.03 14.25 -3.67
C PRO A 28 29.63 14.11 -5.15
N GLU A 29 28.54 13.40 -5.39
CA GLU A 29 27.93 13.24 -6.71
C GLU A 29 26.42 13.40 -6.60
N VAL A 30 25.80 14.09 -7.56
CA VAL A 30 24.38 14.42 -7.53
C VAL A 30 23.76 14.17 -8.89
N TYR A 31 22.70 13.36 -8.90
CA TYR A 31 21.86 13.12 -10.06
C TYR A 31 20.42 13.41 -9.66
N THR A 32 19.72 14.21 -10.47
CA THR A 32 18.32 14.55 -10.24
C THR A 32 17.50 14.33 -11.49
N THR A 33 16.23 14.03 -11.33
CA THR A 33 15.27 13.94 -12.43
C THR A 33 13.87 14.31 -11.96
N LYS A 34 13.02 14.69 -12.91
CA LYS A 34 11.64 15.12 -12.68
C LYS A 34 10.71 14.08 -13.26
N ILE A 35 9.79 13.54 -12.46
CA ILE A 35 8.69 12.73 -12.99
C ILE A 35 7.75 13.66 -13.77
N PRO A 36 7.47 13.40 -15.06
CA PRO A 36 6.55 14.20 -15.86
C PRO A 36 5.18 14.38 -15.20
N LEU A 37 4.55 15.53 -15.40
CA LEU A 37 3.21 15.81 -14.86
C LEU A 37 2.16 14.82 -15.38
N THR A 38 2.34 14.30 -16.58
CA THR A 38 1.58 13.19 -17.17
C THR A 38 2.46 12.41 -18.16
N TRP A 39 1.99 11.24 -18.59
CA TRP A 39 2.67 10.37 -19.54
C TRP A 39 1.67 9.45 -20.25
N GLU A 40 1.97 9.05 -21.48
CA GLU A 40 1.03 8.25 -22.29
C GLU A 40 1.07 6.77 -21.90
N GLU A 41 2.24 6.27 -21.53
CA GLU A 41 2.49 4.87 -21.23
C GLU A 41 1.55 4.35 -20.13
N ASN A 42 1.08 3.12 -20.28
CA ASN A 42 0.24 2.47 -19.29
C ASN A 42 1.09 1.86 -18.15
N ILE A 43 1.85 2.73 -17.49
CA ILE A 43 2.67 2.38 -16.33
C ILE A 43 2.26 3.21 -15.12
N THR A 44 2.43 2.64 -13.94
CA THR A 44 2.20 3.33 -12.66
C THR A 44 3.33 4.31 -12.35
N ILE A 45 3.08 5.25 -11.44
CA ILE A 45 4.14 6.14 -10.94
C ILE A 45 5.31 5.37 -10.28
N GLU A 46 5.05 4.25 -9.60
CA GLU A 46 6.10 3.43 -8.99
C GLU A 46 7.03 2.83 -10.06
N GLN A 47 6.47 2.37 -11.19
CA GLN A 47 7.25 1.87 -12.32
C GLN A 47 8.04 2.98 -13.03
N MET A 48 7.42 4.14 -13.22
CA MET A 48 8.09 5.31 -13.81
C MET A 48 9.25 5.79 -12.94
N ALA A 49 9.04 5.90 -11.62
CA ALA A 49 10.10 6.28 -10.70
C ALA A 49 11.24 5.26 -10.69
N SER A 50 10.91 3.97 -10.68
CA SER A 50 11.91 2.89 -10.79
C SER A 50 12.75 3.02 -12.06
N HIS A 51 12.12 3.25 -13.21
CA HIS A 51 12.83 3.45 -14.48
C HIS A 51 13.82 4.62 -14.40
N PHE A 52 13.37 5.79 -13.95
CA PHE A 52 14.21 6.96 -13.81
C PHE A 52 15.37 6.78 -12.81
N VAL A 53 15.13 6.13 -11.68
CA VAL A 53 16.21 5.84 -10.71
C VAL A 53 17.22 4.87 -11.31
N ILE A 54 16.78 3.83 -12.03
CA ILE A 54 17.68 2.89 -12.72
C ILE A 54 18.56 3.62 -13.75
N GLU A 55 17.99 4.54 -14.52
CA GLU A 55 18.78 5.36 -15.44
C GLU A 55 19.82 6.21 -14.70
N MET A 56 19.46 6.79 -13.55
CA MET A 56 20.43 7.53 -12.71
C MET A 56 21.53 6.61 -12.19
N LEU A 57 21.21 5.40 -11.73
CA LEU A 57 22.21 4.40 -11.31
C LEU A 57 23.18 4.07 -12.45
N GLN A 58 22.67 3.89 -13.67
CA GLN A 58 23.49 3.60 -14.85
C GLN A 58 24.42 4.77 -15.19
N LYS A 59 23.90 6.01 -15.19
CA LYS A 59 24.68 7.24 -15.43
C LYS A 59 25.78 7.41 -14.38
N ALA A 60 25.46 7.14 -13.12
CA ALA A 60 26.37 7.17 -11.98
C ALA A 60 27.33 5.96 -11.90
N LYS A 61 27.18 4.98 -12.81
CA LYS A 61 27.95 3.73 -12.85
C LYS A 61 27.90 2.96 -11.51
N VAL A 62 26.75 2.96 -10.85
CA VAL A 62 26.54 2.24 -9.59
C VAL A 62 26.63 0.74 -9.82
N THR A 63 27.41 0.08 -8.99
CA THR A 63 27.67 -1.36 -9.07
C THR A 63 26.95 -2.10 -7.95
N LYS A 64 26.79 -3.43 -8.09
CA LYS A 64 26.24 -4.29 -7.02
C LYS A 64 27.13 -4.34 -5.77
N SER A 65 28.37 -3.84 -5.86
CA SER A 65 29.29 -3.75 -4.72
C SER A 65 29.07 -2.51 -3.86
N ASP A 66 28.42 -1.48 -4.41
CA ASP A 66 28.07 -0.23 -3.70
C ASP A 66 26.88 -0.44 -2.77
N GLN A 67 26.77 0.43 -1.75
CA GLN A 67 25.66 0.42 -0.80
C GLN A 67 24.58 1.42 -1.26
N LEU A 68 23.34 0.95 -1.36
CA LEU A 68 22.17 1.80 -1.62
C LEU A 68 21.34 1.99 -0.35
N LEU A 69 21.07 3.24 0.00
CA LEU A 69 20.18 3.66 1.06
C LEU A 69 18.97 4.30 0.39
N VAL A 70 17.80 3.69 0.52
CA VAL A 70 16.61 4.09 -0.24
C VAL A 70 15.51 4.52 0.73
N CYS A 71 14.83 5.62 0.41
CA CYS A 71 13.68 6.09 1.17
C CYS A 71 12.59 5.00 1.23
N SER A 72 11.86 4.98 2.35
CA SER A 72 10.71 4.09 2.56
C SER A 72 9.42 4.54 1.85
N GLY A 73 9.48 5.63 1.07
CA GLY A 73 8.34 6.14 0.30
C GLY A 73 7.74 5.09 -0.63
N ASN A 74 6.40 5.05 -0.70
CA ASN A 74 5.70 4.05 -1.53
C ASN A 74 6.10 4.12 -3.01
N ILE A 75 6.51 5.29 -3.48
CA ILE A 75 6.95 5.51 -4.87
C ILE A 75 8.11 4.59 -5.26
N PHE A 76 8.93 4.17 -4.29
CA PHE A 76 10.09 3.32 -4.52
C PHE A 76 9.80 1.81 -4.36
N HIS A 77 8.56 1.38 -4.11
CA HIS A 77 8.28 -0.04 -3.88
C HIS A 77 8.67 -0.96 -5.06
N GLU A 78 8.44 -0.51 -6.30
CA GLU A 78 8.88 -1.27 -7.48
C GLU A 78 10.41 -1.30 -7.57
N PHE A 79 11.07 -0.19 -7.26
CA PHE A 79 12.53 -0.10 -7.22
C PHE A 79 13.14 -0.98 -6.14
N HIS A 80 12.54 -1.08 -4.95
CA HIS A 80 12.94 -2.00 -3.87
C HIS A 80 12.89 -3.47 -4.31
N ARG A 81 11.83 -3.85 -5.04
CA ARG A 81 11.70 -5.20 -5.62
C ARG A 81 12.80 -5.46 -6.64
N TRP A 82 13.03 -4.50 -7.54
CA TRP A 82 14.05 -4.59 -8.56
C TRP A 82 15.46 -4.74 -7.97
N LEU A 83 15.83 -3.92 -6.98
CA LEU A 83 17.14 -4.01 -6.31
C LEU A 83 17.37 -5.38 -5.67
N THR A 84 16.35 -5.93 -5.02
CA THR A 84 16.40 -7.27 -4.42
C THR A 84 16.57 -8.34 -5.48
N ALA A 85 15.79 -8.29 -6.56
CA ALA A 85 15.85 -9.28 -7.64
C ALA A 85 17.21 -9.25 -8.36
N GLU A 86 17.78 -8.06 -8.56
CA GLU A 86 19.07 -7.87 -9.19
C GLU A 86 20.27 -8.12 -8.24
N GLY A 87 20.04 -8.35 -6.96
CA GLY A 87 21.10 -8.64 -6.00
C GLY A 87 21.99 -7.43 -5.66
N TYR A 88 21.43 -6.22 -5.69
CA TYR A 88 22.10 -5.03 -5.15
C TYR A 88 22.13 -5.06 -3.62
N ARG A 89 23.18 -4.48 -3.02
CA ARG A 89 23.24 -4.24 -1.58
C ARG A 89 22.45 -3.00 -1.23
N TRP A 90 21.27 -3.18 -0.65
CA TRP A 90 20.40 -2.05 -0.31
C TRP A 90 19.68 -2.24 1.02
N GLN A 91 19.28 -1.13 1.64
CA GLN A 91 18.40 -1.13 2.81
C GLN A 91 17.55 0.13 2.86
N TYR A 92 16.46 0.08 3.64
CA TYR A 92 15.69 1.28 3.95
C TYR A 92 16.52 2.25 4.76
N HIS A 93 16.34 3.54 4.47
CA HIS A 93 16.94 4.60 5.26
C HIS A 93 15.94 5.74 5.40
N LYS A 94 15.90 6.34 6.59
CA LYS A 94 15.19 7.59 6.80
C LYS A 94 16.10 8.67 6.24
N MET A 95 15.68 9.31 5.16
CA MET A 95 16.54 10.32 4.54
C MET A 95 16.58 11.57 5.40
N ASP A 96 17.80 12.04 5.54
CA ASP A 96 18.18 13.32 6.08
C ASP A 96 19.40 13.80 5.26
N GLY A 97 20.05 14.87 5.70
CA GLY A 97 21.29 15.34 5.08
C GLY A 97 21.14 15.78 3.62
N MET A 98 22.16 15.49 2.82
CA MET A 98 22.35 16.05 1.48
C MET A 98 21.24 15.63 0.51
N ALA A 99 20.86 14.35 0.52
CA ALA A 99 19.83 13.81 -0.39
C ALA A 99 18.48 14.52 -0.19
N HIS A 100 18.06 14.66 1.07
CA HIS A 100 16.81 15.30 1.43
C HIS A 100 16.81 16.80 1.08
N GLN A 101 17.90 17.51 1.41
CA GLN A 101 18.04 18.94 1.10
C GLN A 101 17.96 19.21 -0.41
N ILE A 102 18.66 18.39 -1.21
CA ILE A 102 18.64 18.55 -2.67
C ILE A 102 17.25 18.25 -3.23
N ALA A 103 16.57 17.20 -2.75
CA ALA A 103 15.23 16.87 -3.20
C ALA A 103 14.23 18.00 -2.93
N GLU A 104 14.18 18.49 -1.68
CA GLU A 104 13.27 19.57 -1.28
C GLU A 104 13.61 20.90 -1.98
N GLN A 105 14.89 21.27 -2.08
CA GLN A 105 15.32 22.49 -2.75
C GLN A 105 15.01 22.44 -4.25
N THR A 106 15.27 21.32 -4.91
CA THR A 106 14.96 21.14 -6.34
C THR A 106 13.46 21.21 -6.56
N PHE A 107 12.66 20.61 -5.66
CA PHE A 107 11.22 20.70 -5.74
C PHE A 107 10.77 22.16 -5.60
N TYR A 108 11.21 22.84 -4.55
CA TYR A 108 10.92 24.24 -4.25
C TYR A 108 11.28 25.18 -5.41
N GLN A 109 12.43 24.97 -6.04
CA GLN A 109 12.90 25.77 -7.17
C GLN A 109 11.92 25.75 -8.35
N GLN A 110 11.22 24.63 -8.60
CA GLN A 110 10.18 24.56 -9.64
C GLN A 110 9.04 25.55 -9.39
N LEU A 111 8.66 25.76 -8.11
CA LEU A 111 7.60 26.68 -7.74
C LEU A 111 8.06 28.12 -7.99
N ILE A 112 9.29 28.45 -7.61
CA ILE A 112 9.84 29.80 -7.78
C ILE A 112 9.99 30.16 -9.26
N GLU A 113 10.49 29.24 -10.07
CA GLU A 113 10.56 29.40 -11.54
C GLU A 113 9.18 29.63 -12.17
N ALA A 114 8.14 29.06 -11.57
CA ALA A 114 6.76 29.24 -12.02
C ALA A 114 6.08 30.53 -11.50
N GLY A 115 6.77 31.32 -10.67
CA GLY A 115 6.25 32.57 -10.09
C GLY A 115 5.56 32.42 -8.74
N PHE A 116 5.76 31.31 -8.02
CA PHE A 116 5.28 31.17 -6.65
C PHE A 116 6.06 32.11 -5.71
N PRO A 117 5.41 32.75 -4.72
CA PRO A 117 6.07 33.75 -3.89
C PRO A 117 7.21 33.14 -3.04
N PRO A 118 8.45 33.65 -3.14
CA PRO A 118 9.60 33.03 -2.49
C PRO A 118 9.54 33.07 -0.97
N PHE A 119 8.92 34.08 -0.38
CA PHE A 119 8.76 34.16 1.09
C PHE A 119 7.89 33.04 1.68
N VAL A 120 7.15 32.29 0.85
CA VAL A 120 6.41 31.09 1.29
C VAL A 120 7.32 29.88 1.13
N HIS A 121 7.89 29.42 2.25
CA HIS A 121 8.75 28.24 2.28
C HIS A 121 8.08 27.06 3.01
N PRO A 122 8.45 25.82 2.68
CA PRO A 122 8.12 24.68 3.54
C PRO A 122 8.85 24.87 4.87
N SER A 123 8.13 25.33 5.90
CA SER A 123 8.65 25.29 7.27
C SER A 123 8.66 23.84 7.73
N ASP A 124 9.73 23.44 8.42
CA ASP A 124 9.79 22.20 9.16
C ASP A 124 8.44 22.00 9.90
N HIS A 125 7.75 20.90 9.55
CA HIS A 125 6.52 20.41 10.18
C HIS A 125 5.17 20.97 9.67
N ASN A 126 5.13 21.83 8.65
CA ASN A 126 3.85 22.31 8.10
C ASN A 126 3.69 22.23 6.57
N TYR A 127 4.17 21.12 5.98
CA TYR A 127 3.96 20.79 4.57
C TYR A 127 2.49 20.85 4.13
N ARG A 128 1.55 20.54 5.03
CA ARG A 128 0.12 20.61 4.71
C ARG A 128 -0.36 22.03 4.44
N LEU A 129 0.06 23.00 5.26
CA LEU A 129 -0.27 24.40 5.03
C LEU A 129 0.46 24.94 3.80
N TYR A 130 1.72 24.55 3.62
CA TYR A 130 2.50 24.90 2.44
C TYR A 130 1.80 24.45 1.15
N TYR A 131 1.42 23.16 1.03
CA TYR A 131 0.70 22.67 -0.14
C TYR A 131 -0.69 23.30 -0.31
N PHE A 132 -1.36 23.68 0.78
CA PHE A 132 -2.59 24.45 0.70
C PHE A 132 -2.36 25.83 0.05
N PHE A 133 -1.26 26.53 0.38
CA PHE A 133 -0.92 27.79 -0.29
C PHE A 133 -0.58 27.59 -1.76
N VAL A 134 0.13 26.52 -2.11
CA VAL A 134 0.39 26.17 -3.52
C VAL A 134 -0.93 25.95 -4.25
N ASP A 135 -1.86 25.17 -3.68
CA ASP A 135 -3.18 24.94 -4.29
C ASP A 135 -3.94 26.26 -4.48
N LYS A 136 -3.92 27.17 -3.49
CA LYS A 136 -4.56 28.48 -3.62
C LYS A 136 -3.91 29.35 -4.69
N TRP A 137 -2.59 29.32 -4.81
CA TRP A 137 -1.87 30.05 -5.84
C TRP A 137 -2.16 29.51 -7.24
N ILE A 138 -2.32 28.19 -7.40
CA ILE A 138 -2.78 27.59 -8.66
C ILE A 138 -4.22 28.02 -8.99
N ASP A 139 -5.13 27.97 -8.01
CA ASP A 139 -6.55 28.27 -8.21
C ASP A 139 -6.82 29.76 -8.54
N GLN A 140 -5.87 30.66 -8.28
CA GLN A 140 -6.00 32.10 -8.56
C GLN A 140 -5.86 32.47 -10.04
N ASP A 141 -5.31 31.58 -10.86
CA ASP A 141 -4.96 31.87 -12.25
C ASP A 141 -5.15 30.61 -13.12
N PRO A 142 -6.12 30.60 -14.04
CA PRO A 142 -6.39 29.44 -14.90
C PRO A 142 -5.18 28.93 -15.69
N ASP A 143 -4.23 29.79 -16.06
CA ASP A 143 -3.05 29.38 -16.82
C ASP A 143 -2.10 28.50 -16.00
N ARG A 144 -2.22 28.51 -14.68
CA ARG A 144 -1.42 27.69 -13.76
C ARG A 144 -1.91 26.26 -13.65
N GLN A 145 -3.08 25.92 -14.19
CA GLN A 145 -3.58 24.55 -14.23
C GLN A 145 -2.62 23.60 -14.97
N LYS A 146 -1.77 24.12 -15.87
CA LYS A 146 -0.70 23.38 -16.55
C LYS A 146 0.33 22.75 -15.61
N TYR A 147 0.43 23.22 -14.35
CA TYR A 147 1.33 22.66 -13.34
C TYR A 147 0.70 21.49 -12.58
N LEU A 148 -0.58 21.19 -12.78
CA LEU A 148 -1.24 20.10 -12.08
C LEU A 148 -0.75 18.74 -12.58
N LYS A 149 -0.50 17.85 -11.63
CA LYS A 149 -0.21 16.44 -11.91
C LYS A 149 -1.48 15.74 -12.40
N ASP A 150 -1.32 14.83 -13.36
CA ASP A 150 -2.38 13.89 -13.73
C ASP A 150 -2.67 12.96 -12.56
N ARG A 151 -3.91 13.06 -12.04
CA ARG A 151 -4.39 12.27 -10.90
C ARG A 151 -4.67 10.81 -11.27
N ASN A 152 -5.08 10.53 -12.50
CA ASN A 152 -5.40 9.16 -12.92
C ASN A 152 -4.12 8.34 -12.99
N LYS A 153 -3.04 8.91 -13.53
CA LYS A 153 -1.72 8.27 -13.62
C LYS A 153 -1.05 8.05 -12.25
N ARG A 154 -1.41 8.86 -11.25
CA ARG A 154 -0.89 8.80 -9.87
C ARG A 154 -1.81 8.09 -8.89
N ALA A 155 -3.03 7.76 -9.30
CA ALA A 155 -3.94 7.01 -8.47
C ALA A 155 -3.41 5.59 -8.30
N LYS A 156 -3.53 5.06 -7.09
CA LYS A 156 -3.28 3.64 -6.87
C LYS A 156 -4.37 2.83 -7.60
N PRO A 157 -4.02 1.68 -8.21
CA PRO A 157 -5.00 0.80 -8.82
C PRO A 157 -6.13 0.49 -7.85
N LEU A 158 -7.36 0.46 -8.37
CA LEU A 158 -8.57 0.32 -7.56
C LEU A 158 -8.53 -0.96 -6.70
N GLU A 159 -7.96 -2.03 -7.24
CA GLU A 159 -7.76 -3.34 -6.62
C GLU A 159 -7.05 -3.26 -5.27
N GLN A 160 -6.12 -2.30 -5.10
CA GLN A 160 -5.36 -2.16 -3.84
C GLN A 160 -6.26 -1.76 -2.65
N TYR A 161 -7.44 -1.20 -2.93
CA TYR A 161 -8.43 -0.82 -1.93
C TYR A 161 -9.38 -1.96 -1.56
N TYR A 162 -9.34 -3.07 -2.31
CA TYR A 162 -10.15 -4.27 -2.08
C TYR A 162 -9.30 -5.32 -1.34
N THR A 163 -9.85 -5.87 -0.26
CA THR A 163 -9.20 -6.93 0.51
C THR A 163 -10.15 -8.12 0.67
N LEU A 164 -9.77 -9.28 0.15
CA LEU A 164 -10.44 -10.55 0.43
C LEU A 164 -10.04 -11.02 1.83
N LYS A 165 -11.03 -11.31 2.69
CA LYS A 165 -10.79 -11.70 4.09
C LYS A 165 -12.00 -12.43 4.66
N ALA A 166 -11.83 -13.08 5.81
CA ALA A 166 -12.96 -13.54 6.59
C ALA A 166 -13.75 -12.34 7.14
N ASN A 167 -15.09 -12.45 7.16
CA ASN A 167 -15.91 -11.61 8.01
C ASN A 167 -15.61 -11.94 9.49
N ASN A 168 -15.88 -10.99 10.37
CA ASN A 168 -15.75 -11.23 11.81
C ASN A 168 -17.09 -11.67 12.41
N ARG A 169 -17.19 -11.70 13.74
CA ARG A 169 -18.41 -12.07 14.47
C ARG A 169 -19.68 -11.29 14.11
N ARG A 170 -19.57 -10.13 13.47
CA ARG A 170 -20.73 -9.29 13.14
C ARG A 170 -21.17 -9.56 11.72
N GLN A 171 -22.47 -9.81 11.54
CA GLN A 171 -23.08 -9.81 10.21
C GLN A 171 -22.83 -8.47 9.51
N ARG A 172 -22.59 -8.54 8.20
CA ARG A 172 -22.50 -7.39 7.31
C ARG A 172 -23.56 -7.48 6.24
N ILE A 173 -23.82 -6.38 5.56
CA ILE A 173 -24.71 -6.35 4.40
C ILE A 173 -23.85 -6.15 3.16
N CYS A 174 -24.06 -6.99 2.15
CA CYS A 174 -23.40 -6.83 0.86
C CYS A 174 -23.91 -5.57 0.17
N HIS A 175 -22.99 -4.73 -0.30
CA HIS A 175 -23.32 -3.46 -0.92
C HIS A 175 -23.91 -3.61 -2.33
N HIS A 176 -23.68 -4.76 -2.99
CA HIS A 176 -24.19 -5.03 -4.33
C HIS A 176 -25.55 -5.74 -4.33
N CYS A 177 -25.68 -6.87 -3.61
CA CYS A 177 -26.92 -7.65 -3.63
C CYS A 177 -27.85 -7.36 -2.43
N HIS A 178 -27.42 -6.52 -1.48
CA HIS A 178 -28.14 -6.18 -0.24
C HIS A 178 -28.49 -7.35 0.68
N ARG A 179 -27.99 -8.55 0.40
CA ARG A 179 -28.14 -9.74 1.25
C ARG A 179 -27.11 -9.76 2.38
N PRO A 180 -27.40 -10.42 3.50
CA PRO A 180 -26.45 -10.56 4.59
C PRO A 180 -25.21 -11.37 4.19
N ILE A 181 -24.06 -10.95 4.69
CA ILE A 181 -22.81 -11.70 4.74
C ILE A 181 -22.71 -12.21 6.18
N ARG A 182 -22.80 -13.52 6.37
CA ARG A 182 -22.85 -14.10 7.72
C ARG A 182 -21.53 -13.86 8.44
N PRO A 183 -21.52 -13.90 9.78
CA PRO A 183 -20.28 -13.95 10.53
C PRO A 183 -19.34 -15.03 9.98
N TYR A 184 -18.04 -14.77 9.93
CA TYR A 184 -17.04 -15.74 9.47
C TYR A 184 -17.15 -16.25 8.02
N ASP A 185 -18.13 -15.82 7.23
CA ASP A 185 -18.10 -16.07 5.78
C ASP A 185 -16.97 -15.27 5.11
N PRO A 186 -16.37 -15.77 4.00
CA PRO A 186 -15.52 -14.96 3.15
C PRO A 186 -16.22 -13.69 2.66
N MET A 187 -15.50 -12.56 2.66
CA MET A 187 -16.01 -11.29 2.17
C MET A 187 -14.90 -10.45 1.55
N VAL A 188 -15.30 -9.53 0.67
CA VAL A 188 -14.42 -8.49 0.14
C VAL A 188 -14.73 -7.16 0.82
N GLU A 189 -13.71 -6.55 1.44
CA GLU A 189 -13.77 -5.23 2.07
C GLU A 189 -13.16 -4.19 1.12
N TYR A 190 -13.96 -3.22 0.68
CA TYR A 190 -13.50 -2.04 -0.07
C TYR A 190 -13.33 -0.85 0.88
N LYS A 191 -12.16 -0.22 0.88
CA LYS A 191 -11.84 0.95 1.72
C LYS A 191 -11.58 2.18 0.86
N TYR A 192 -12.31 3.25 1.12
CA TYR A 192 -12.11 4.52 0.43
C TYR A 192 -12.20 5.70 1.39
N LYS A 193 -11.83 6.89 0.92
CA LYS A 193 -12.04 8.14 1.64
C LYS A 193 -13.14 8.94 0.95
N GLN A 194 -14.10 9.42 1.71
CA GLN A 194 -15.13 10.35 1.25
C GLN A 194 -15.15 11.52 2.24
N ASN A 195 -14.97 12.74 1.74
CA ASN A 195 -14.90 13.97 2.55
C ASN A 195 -13.88 13.84 3.70
N GLY A 196 -12.70 13.28 3.41
CA GLY A 196 -11.63 13.03 4.37
C GLY A 196 -11.86 11.87 5.36
N ARG A 197 -13.07 11.32 5.43
CA ARG A 197 -13.43 10.21 6.33
C ARG A 197 -13.25 8.87 5.65
N ARG A 198 -12.70 7.89 6.37
CA ARG A 198 -12.53 6.52 5.89
C ARG A 198 -13.88 5.80 5.89
N GLN A 199 -14.33 5.37 4.72
CA GLN A 199 -15.54 4.58 4.52
C GLN A 199 -15.19 3.13 4.19
N ARG A 200 -16.16 2.23 4.38
CA ARG A 200 -16.02 0.81 4.09
C ARG A 200 -17.29 0.27 3.45
N CYS A 201 -17.14 -0.44 2.34
CA CYS A 201 -18.18 -1.28 1.77
C CYS A 201 -17.77 -2.75 1.87
N TYR A 202 -18.77 -3.63 1.97
CA TYR A 202 -18.57 -5.07 2.07
C TYR A 202 -19.31 -5.76 0.93
N PHE A 203 -18.72 -6.78 0.35
CA PHE A 203 -19.31 -7.56 -0.74
C PHE A 203 -19.13 -9.05 -0.45
N HIS A 204 -20.09 -9.87 -0.87
CA HIS A 204 -19.78 -11.29 -1.08
C HIS A 204 -18.70 -11.41 -2.18
N PRO A 205 -17.80 -12.40 -2.13
CA PRO A 205 -16.74 -12.56 -3.13
C PRO A 205 -17.23 -12.58 -4.57
N GLN A 206 -18.38 -13.21 -4.83
CA GLN A 206 -19.03 -13.30 -6.14
C GLN A 206 -19.81 -12.05 -6.56
N CYS A 207 -20.01 -11.08 -5.66
CA CYS A 207 -20.80 -9.88 -5.92
C CYS A 207 -19.94 -8.67 -6.34
N THR A 208 -18.64 -8.85 -6.51
CA THR A 208 -17.70 -7.82 -6.99
C THR A 208 -17.01 -8.31 -8.25
N THR A 209 -16.94 -7.45 -9.27
CA THR A 209 -16.18 -7.72 -10.50
C THR A 209 -14.69 -7.39 -10.35
N ILE A 210 -14.32 -6.70 -9.26
CA ILE A 210 -12.94 -6.33 -8.97
C ILE A 210 -12.24 -7.46 -8.23
N ASN A 211 -11.12 -7.93 -8.80
CA ASN A 211 -10.21 -8.86 -8.14
C ASN A 211 -9.48 -8.14 -6.99
N PRO A 212 -9.59 -8.61 -5.73
CA PRO A 212 -8.96 -7.93 -4.61
C PRO A 212 -7.43 -7.97 -4.71
N GLY A 213 -6.77 -6.80 -4.64
CA GLY A 213 -5.31 -6.69 -4.68
C GLY A 213 -4.62 -7.20 -3.41
N LYS A 214 -5.39 -7.55 -2.36
CA LYS A 214 -4.88 -8.16 -1.11
C LYS A 214 -5.76 -9.34 -0.71
N CYS A 215 -5.14 -10.49 -0.46
CA CYS A 215 -5.80 -11.64 0.15
C CYS A 215 -5.29 -11.84 1.58
N LYS A 216 -6.20 -11.75 2.55
CA LYS A 216 -6.00 -12.10 3.97
C LYS A 216 -6.90 -13.25 4.40
N LEU A 217 -7.65 -13.83 3.46
CA LEU A 217 -8.51 -14.96 3.73
C LEU A 217 -7.62 -16.19 3.88
N ARG A 218 -7.79 -16.88 5.00
CA ARG A 218 -7.24 -18.21 5.20
C ARG A 218 -8.40 -19.15 5.35
N THR A 219 -8.34 -20.29 4.68
CA THR A 219 -9.38 -21.32 4.71
C THR A 219 -8.77 -22.65 5.10
N HIS A 220 -9.63 -23.52 5.60
CA HIS A 220 -9.29 -24.92 5.81
C HIS A 220 -10.50 -25.77 5.43
N THR A 221 -10.24 -27.01 5.05
CA THR A 221 -11.26 -28.00 4.77
C THR A 221 -10.89 -29.27 5.51
N PHE A 222 -11.84 -29.82 6.26
CA PHE A 222 -11.70 -31.14 6.87
C PHE A 222 -13.01 -31.91 6.69
N TYR A 223 -12.98 -33.22 6.94
CA TYR A 223 -14.14 -34.08 6.80
C TYR A 223 -14.79 -34.35 8.16
N HIS A 224 -16.10 -34.17 8.23
CA HIS A 224 -16.92 -34.53 9.39
C HIS A 224 -18.05 -35.43 8.92
N GLN A 225 -18.12 -36.66 9.46
CA GLN A 225 -19.14 -37.64 9.07
C GLN A 225 -19.20 -37.86 7.55
N GLY A 226 -18.03 -37.95 6.90
CA GLY A 226 -17.92 -38.13 5.45
C GLY A 226 -18.22 -36.88 4.60
N LYS A 227 -18.58 -35.74 5.21
CA LYS A 227 -18.86 -34.49 4.52
C LYS A 227 -17.71 -33.50 4.66
N ALA A 228 -17.27 -32.94 3.53
CA ALA A 228 -16.26 -31.88 3.53
C ALA A 228 -16.86 -30.58 4.11
N LEU A 229 -16.27 -30.08 5.18
CA LEU A 229 -16.60 -28.79 5.77
C LEU A 229 -15.50 -27.79 5.46
N THR A 230 -15.81 -26.79 4.65
CA THR A 230 -14.88 -25.69 4.33
C THR A 230 -15.26 -24.46 5.14
N GLY A 231 -14.27 -23.85 5.77
CA GLY A 231 -14.43 -22.66 6.59
C GLY A 231 -13.22 -21.76 6.56
N VAL A 232 -13.24 -20.72 7.36
CA VAL A 232 -12.18 -19.72 7.48
C VAL A 232 -11.34 -19.96 8.73
N ILE A 233 -10.08 -19.56 8.69
CA ILE A 233 -9.20 -19.49 9.86
C ILE A 233 -9.07 -18.03 10.27
N CYS A 234 -9.43 -17.71 11.51
CA CYS A 234 -9.18 -16.39 12.07
C CYS A 234 -9.00 -16.44 13.60
N PRO A 235 -8.37 -15.41 14.19
CA PRO A 235 -8.22 -15.35 15.65
C PRO A 235 -9.58 -15.36 16.36
N CYS A 236 -9.72 -16.23 17.36
CA CYS A 236 -10.85 -16.21 18.27
C CYS A 236 -10.93 -14.86 18.99
N LYS A 237 -12.13 -14.28 19.09
CA LYS A 237 -12.35 -12.97 19.74
C LYS A 237 -13.30 -13.02 20.93
N ASN A 238 -13.72 -14.22 21.31
CA ASN A 238 -14.76 -14.40 22.32
C ASN A 238 -14.24 -15.35 23.39
N GLU A 239 -14.45 -14.98 24.64
CA GLU A 239 -13.85 -15.61 25.82
C GLU A 239 -14.55 -16.92 26.23
N ASN A 240 -15.52 -17.44 25.46
CA ASN A 240 -16.32 -18.60 25.85
C ASN A 240 -16.69 -19.53 24.69
N LEU A 241 -15.91 -19.52 23.61
CA LEU A 241 -16.16 -20.48 22.53
C LEU A 241 -15.54 -21.83 22.88
N VAL A 242 -16.26 -22.90 22.57
CA VAL A 242 -15.80 -24.28 22.80
C VAL A 242 -15.58 -24.94 21.46
N CYS A 243 -14.45 -25.65 21.34
CA CYS A 243 -14.13 -26.47 20.18
C CYS A 243 -15.15 -27.60 20.03
N PHE A 244 -15.79 -27.70 18.87
CA PHE A 244 -16.82 -28.71 18.65
C PHE A 244 -16.27 -30.14 18.66
N ILE A 245 -14.97 -30.33 18.40
CA ILE A 245 -14.28 -31.63 18.35
C ILE A 245 -13.88 -32.08 19.76
N CYS A 246 -12.95 -31.38 20.41
CA CYS A 246 -12.37 -31.81 21.68
C CYS A 246 -13.12 -31.31 22.92
N LYS A 247 -14.13 -30.46 22.74
CA LYS A 247 -14.95 -29.83 23.80
C LYS A 247 -14.17 -28.94 24.79
N ARG A 248 -12.92 -28.56 24.47
CA ARG A 248 -12.14 -27.59 25.24
C ARG A 248 -12.39 -26.15 24.78
N THR A 249 -12.15 -25.19 25.66
CA THR A 249 -12.26 -23.76 25.36
C THR A 249 -11.27 -23.32 24.27
N LEU A 250 -11.70 -22.34 23.48
CA LEU A 250 -10.92 -21.65 22.45
C LEU A 250 -10.45 -20.31 23.02
N GLU A 251 -9.14 -20.13 23.17
CA GLU A 251 -8.58 -18.97 23.84
C GLU A 251 -8.67 -17.71 22.94
N PRO A 252 -8.92 -16.51 23.51
CA PRO A 252 -8.85 -15.27 22.76
C PRO A 252 -7.50 -15.10 22.07
N GLY A 253 -7.52 -14.76 20.78
CA GLY A 253 -6.33 -14.60 19.95
C GLY A 253 -5.84 -15.89 19.28
N GLU A 254 -6.28 -17.07 19.74
CA GLU A 254 -5.93 -18.35 19.15
C GLU A 254 -6.48 -18.50 17.72
N GLU A 255 -5.70 -19.08 16.81
CA GLU A 255 -6.18 -19.39 15.46
C GLU A 255 -7.24 -20.48 15.49
N THR A 256 -8.45 -20.11 15.09
CA THR A 256 -9.63 -20.97 15.18
C THR A 256 -10.25 -21.14 13.81
N PHE A 257 -10.66 -22.36 13.50
CA PHE A 257 -11.50 -22.66 12.36
C PHE A 257 -12.93 -22.22 12.65
N PHE A 258 -13.58 -21.55 11.69
CA PHE A 258 -15.00 -21.24 11.69
C PHE A 258 -15.61 -21.65 10.36
N GLY A 259 -16.59 -22.55 10.36
CA GLY A 259 -17.25 -23.02 9.16
C GLY A 259 -18.71 -23.34 9.41
N TYR A 260 -19.54 -23.23 8.38
CA TYR A 260 -20.97 -23.55 8.49
C TYR A 260 -21.26 -24.87 7.81
N ASP A 261 -22.05 -25.72 8.48
CA ASP A 261 -22.89 -26.68 7.77
C ASP A 261 -24.33 -26.20 7.84
N GLN A 262 -24.89 -25.85 6.69
CA GLN A 262 -26.19 -25.17 6.58
C GLN A 262 -26.21 -23.90 7.46
N GLU A 263 -26.96 -23.93 8.56
CA GLU A 263 -27.11 -22.82 9.52
C GLU A 263 -26.28 -22.99 10.79
N SER A 264 -25.68 -24.16 11.00
CA SER A 264 -24.90 -24.47 12.21
C SER A 264 -23.45 -24.02 12.04
N LEU A 265 -23.00 -23.15 12.95
CA LEU A 265 -21.60 -22.73 13.01
C LEU A 265 -20.77 -23.76 13.79
N TYR A 266 -19.74 -24.28 13.13
CA TYR A 266 -18.71 -25.12 13.71
C TYR A 266 -17.47 -24.29 13.98
N GLN A 267 -16.93 -24.43 15.18
CA GLN A 267 -15.71 -23.76 15.61
C GLN A 267 -14.76 -24.76 16.27
N ALA A 268 -13.51 -24.78 15.84
CA ALA A 268 -12.54 -25.78 16.33
C ALA A 268 -11.12 -25.25 16.38
N HIS A 269 -10.33 -25.83 17.27
CA HIS A 269 -8.88 -25.70 17.25
C HIS A 269 -8.36 -26.19 15.90
N LEU A 270 -7.41 -25.45 15.33
CA LEU A 270 -6.82 -25.84 14.05
C LEU A 270 -6.14 -27.22 14.11
N SER A 271 -5.51 -27.54 15.24
CA SER A 271 -4.90 -28.86 15.51
C SER A 271 -5.94 -29.99 15.51
N CYS A 272 -7.13 -29.76 16.09
CA CYS A 272 -8.19 -30.75 16.08
C CYS A 272 -8.71 -31.05 14.67
N CYS A 273 -8.80 -30.03 13.80
CA CYS A 273 -9.19 -30.23 12.40
C CYS A 273 -8.18 -31.09 11.63
N GLN A 274 -6.88 -31.00 11.95
CA GLN A 274 -5.82 -31.76 11.29
C GLN A 274 -5.80 -33.24 11.68
N THR A 275 -6.07 -33.55 12.96
CA THR A 275 -6.13 -34.94 13.44
C THR A 275 -7.35 -35.67 12.88
N PHE A 276 -8.51 -35.00 12.83
CA PHE A 276 -9.75 -35.61 12.34
C PHE A 276 -9.73 -35.96 10.84
N ALA A 277 -8.82 -35.36 10.06
CA ALA A 277 -8.67 -35.67 8.64
C ALA A 277 -7.96 -37.02 8.37
N ARG A 278 -7.40 -37.67 9.41
CA ARG A 278 -6.67 -38.95 9.27
C ARG A 278 -7.48 -40.18 9.70
N ASP A 279 -8.61 -39.98 10.38
CA ASP A 279 -9.44 -41.06 10.95
C ASP A 279 -10.71 -41.33 10.10
N VAL A 280 -10.70 -40.95 8.82
CA VAL A 280 -11.75 -41.23 7.82
C VAL A 280 -11.19 -42.10 6.70
#